data_AF-A0A2S6IVK7-F1
#
_entry.id   AF-A0A2S6IVK7-F1
#
_cell.length_a   1.000
_cell.length_b   1.000
_cell.length_c   1.000
_cell.angle_alpha   90.00
_cell.angle_beta   90.00
_cell.angle_gamma   90.00
#
_symmetry.space_group_name_H-M   'P 1'
#
loop_
_entity.id
_entity.type
_entity.pdbx_description
1 polymer ?
#
loop_
_entity_poly.entity_id
_entity_poly.type
_entity_poly.pdbx_seq_one_letter_code
_entity_poly.pdbx_strand_id
1 'polypeptide(L)'
;MRDDIDARLEDLVRDAGRAGRLPRAEDLRARGTMRRRRRAAALSGAAVLAVGGIAVGASALSGPVQPLPPAGGAATQPAPAPEPTTSPSPDSSVPAEPSTPAEPSTPAEPSAPAEPKPSTPADPSDPYAPPAALTNGERKVTFTAADGSGRILAAGEGDAVVTATDPAAESSHWVVVPLAPGSDQYLVKTVRLDGGEPQCLASIVEESDLVLRACDASAEEQVFRMQTSSEGGLIVYAWGGVVFLDGDDPGTIPDDSTEFTLTDRGEYLSPVD
;
A
#
# COMPACT_ATOMS: atom_id res chain seq x y z
N MET A 1 -2.68 23.93 -9.81
CA MET A 1 -3.09 23.44 -8.48
C MET A 1 -2.64 24.39 -7.37
N ARG A 2 -1.39 24.87 -7.37
CA ARG A 2 -0.91 25.92 -6.44
C ARG A 2 -1.81 27.16 -6.39
N ASP A 3 -2.30 27.63 -7.54
CA ASP A 3 -3.14 28.84 -7.59
C ASP A 3 -4.52 28.70 -6.92
N ASP A 4 -5.10 27.48 -6.83
CA ASP A 4 -6.38 27.25 -6.14
C ASP A 4 -6.18 27.22 -4.61
N ILE A 5 -5.02 26.74 -4.16
CA ILE A 5 -4.65 26.72 -2.73
C ILE A 5 -4.45 28.15 -2.24
N ASP A 6 -3.73 28.98 -3.02
CA ASP A 6 -3.48 30.38 -2.67
C ASP A 6 -4.77 31.20 -2.61
N ALA A 7 -5.68 31.01 -3.57
CA ALA A 7 -6.99 31.68 -3.57
C ALA A 7 -7.84 31.31 -2.33
N ARG A 8 -7.82 30.04 -1.91
CA ARG A 8 -8.56 29.57 -0.72
C ARG A 8 -7.94 30.06 0.58
N LEU A 9 -6.62 30.12 0.67
CA LEU A 9 -5.90 30.69 1.80
C LEU A 9 -6.21 32.18 1.95
N GLU A 10 -6.25 32.91 0.83
CA GLU A 10 -6.55 34.35 0.84
C GLU A 10 -7.98 34.65 1.30
N ASP A 11 -8.95 33.80 0.92
CA ASP A 11 -10.34 33.90 1.41
C ASP A 11 -10.45 33.57 2.90
N LEU A 12 -9.71 32.57 3.39
CA LEU A 12 -9.64 32.23 4.82
C LEU A 12 -9.05 33.36 5.66
N VAL A 13 -7.98 34.00 5.17
CA VAL A 13 -7.35 35.15 5.83
C VAL A 13 -8.30 36.35 5.84
N ARG A 14 -9.01 36.59 4.73
CA ARG A 14 -10.00 37.67 4.60
C ARG A 14 -11.19 37.49 5.55
N ASP A 15 -11.68 36.26 5.70
CA ASP A 15 -12.77 35.93 6.63
C ASP A 15 -12.31 36.00 8.11
N ALA A 16 -11.10 35.53 8.41
CA ALA A 16 -10.52 35.64 9.75
C ALA A 16 -10.32 37.12 10.16
N GLY A 17 -9.93 37.97 9.21
CA GLY A 17 -9.78 39.42 9.42
C GLY A 17 -11.09 40.14 9.70
N ARG A 18 -12.23 39.69 9.13
CA ARG A 18 -13.55 40.28 9.40
C ARG A 18 -14.16 39.85 10.73
N ALA A 19 -13.95 38.60 11.14
CA ALA A 19 -14.62 38.06 12.32
C ALA A 19 -13.91 38.42 13.64
N GLY A 20 -12.63 38.83 13.60
CA GLY A 20 -11.86 39.25 14.77
C GLY A 20 -11.63 38.17 15.84
N ARG A 21 -12.19 36.97 15.63
CA ARG A 21 -12.00 35.77 16.44
C ARG A 21 -12.11 34.55 15.54
N LEU A 22 -11.17 33.64 15.69
CA LEU A 22 -11.27 32.32 15.09
C LEU A 22 -12.50 31.60 15.67
N PRO A 23 -13.32 30.92 14.84
CA PRO A 23 -14.42 30.11 15.32
C PRO A 23 -13.90 29.04 16.29
N ARG A 24 -14.71 28.66 17.28
CA ARG A 24 -14.31 27.62 18.24
C ARG A 24 -14.08 26.31 17.50
N ALA A 25 -13.19 25.48 18.02
CA ALA A 25 -12.87 24.16 17.43
C ALA A 25 -14.13 23.29 17.23
N GLU A 26 -15.12 23.43 18.13
CA GLU A 26 -16.42 22.78 18.03
C GLU A 26 -17.20 23.18 16.77
N ASP A 27 -17.19 24.47 16.39
CA ASP A 27 -17.87 24.97 15.19
C ASP A 27 -17.18 24.49 13.91
N LEU A 28 -15.85 24.36 13.94
CA LEU A 28 -15.09 23.79 12.83
C LEU A 28 -15.41 22.30 12.65
N ARG A 29 -15.49 21.53 13.73
CA ARG A 29 -15.91 20.11 13.70
C ARG A 29 -17.36 19.97 13.22
N ALA A 30 -18.28 20.81 13.69
CA ALA A 30 -19.68 20.80 13.27
C ALA A 30 -19.85 21.12 11.77
N ARG A 31 -19.06 22.06 11.24
CA ARG A 31 -19.04 22.33 9.79
C ARG A 31 -18.43 21.18 8.98
N GLY A 32 -17.37 20.55 9.50
CA GLY A 32 -16.74 19.39 8.89
C GLY A 32 -17.72 18.22 8.73
N THR A 33 -18.45 17.89 9.81
CA THR A 33 -19.44 16.80 9.79
C THR A 33 -20.63 17.11 8.87
N MET A 34 -21.11 18.36 8.81
CA MET A 34 -22.14 18.76 7.85
C MET A 34 -21.69 18.59 6.39
N ARG A 35 -20.44 18.94 6.05
CA ARG A 35 -19.92 18.75 4.69
C ARG A 35 -19.82 17.26 4.32
N ARG A 36 -19.35 16.41 5.24
CA ARG A 36 -19.34 14.94 5.04
C ARG A 36 -20.75 14.39 4.79
N ARG A 37 -21.74 14.82 5.59
CA ARG A 37 -23.16 14.42 5.40
C ARG A 37 -23.75 14.88 4.08
N ARG A 38 -23.45 16.11 3.63
CA ARG A 38 -23.94 16.61 2.33
C ARG A 38 -23.33 15.84 1.16
N ARG A 39 -22.07 15.41 1.26
CA ARG A 39 -21.43 14.58 0.22
C ARG A 39 -21.98 13.14 0.20
N ALA A 40 -22.22 12.54 1.37
CA ALA A 40 -22.88 11.23 1.46
C ALA A 40 -24.30 11.24 0.86
N ALA A 41 -25.04 12.35 1.01
CA ALA A 41 -26.37 12.52 0.40
C ALA A 41 -26.31 12.81 -1.11
N ALA A 42 -25.22 13.37 -1.64
CA ALA A 42 -25.06 13.62 -3.08
C ALA A 42 -24.78 12.33 -3.86
N LEU A 43 -24.04 11.37 -3.27
CA LEU A 43 -23.73 10.07 -3.89
C LEU A 43 -24.92 9.10 -3.87
N SER A 44 -25.87 9.27 -2.95
CA SER A 44 -27.10 8.46 -2.90
C SER A 44 -28.21 8.96 -3.84
N GLY A 45 -27.99 10.07 -4.56
CA GLY A 45 -28.96 10.69 -5.47
C GLY A 45 -28.96 10.21 -6.92
N ALA A 46 -28.09 9.27 -7.31
CA ALA A 46 -27.95 8.82 -8.70
C ALA A 46 -28.46 7.39 -8.98
N ALA A 47 -29.20 6.76 -8.06
CA ALA A 47 -29.61 5.35 -8.19
C ALA A 47 -31.14 5.10 -8.13
N VAL A 48 -31.99 6.07 -8.50
CA VAL A 48 -33.45 5.83 -8.54
C VAL A 48 -34.10 6.51 -9.75
N LEU A 49 -33.89 5.97 -10.96
CA LEU A 49 -34.81 6.16 -12.11
C LEU A 49 -34.59 5.06 -13.18
N ALA A 50 -34.87 3.79 -12.86
CA ALA A 50 -35.02 2.75 -13.90
C ALA A 50 -35.75 1.46 -13.45
N VAL A 51 -36.77 1.52 -12.58
CA VAL A 51 -37.66 0.36 -12.40
C VAL A 51 -39.10 0.84 -12.33
N GLY A 52 -39.70 0.96 -13.52
CA GLY A 52 -41.08 1.34 -13.73
C GLY A 52 -41.71 0.52 -14.86
N GLY A 53 -41.97 -0.76 -14.57
CA GLY A 53 -43.13 -1.51 -15.05
C GLY A 53 -43.11 -2.11 -16.45
N ILE A 54 -43.12 -3.45 -16.53
CA ILE A 54 -44.02 -4.19 -17.42
C ILE A 54 -44.57 -5.44 -16.69
N ALA A 55 -45.88 -5.37 -16.44
CA ALA A 55 -46.92 -6.39 -16.49
C ALA A 55 -46.68 -7.85 -16.04
N VAL A 56 -47.52 -8.25 -15.10
CA VAL A 56 -48.12 -9.58 -14.91
C VAL A 56 -48.46 -10.25 -16.25
N GLY A 57 -48.00 -11.49 -16.44
CA GLY A 57 -48.38 -12.33 -17.57
C GLY A 57 -47.80 -13.75 -17.49
N ALA A 58 -48.38 -14.60 -16.65
CA ALA A 58 -48.18 -16.05 -16.74
C ALA A 58 -49.18 -16.61 -17.77
N SER A 59 -48.68 -17.27 -18.83
CA SER A 59 -49.38 -18.28 -19.63
C SER A 59 -48.43 -18.89 -20.68
N ALA A 60 -48.38 -20.21 -20.66
CA ALA A 60 -47.69 -21.16 -21.52
C ALA A 60 -47.48 -20.79 -23.00
N LEU A 61 -46.24 -20.95 -23.49
CA LEU A 61 -45.96 -21.39 -24.86
C LEU A 61 -44.74 -22.32 -24.87
N SER A 62 -45.02 -23.62 -25.01
CA SER A 62 -44.04 -24.62 -25.45
C SER A 62 -43.57 -24.28 -26.86
N GLY A 63 -42.27 -24.09 -27.05
CA GLY A 63 -41.62 -23.94 -28.36
C GLY A 63 -40.49 -24.97 -28.51
N PRO A 64 -40.30 -25.56 -29.71
CA PRO A 64 -39.44 -26.72 -29.90
C PRO A 64 -37.96 -26.39 -29.73
N VAL A 65 -37.25 -27.28 -29.03
CA VAL A 65 -35.80 -27.35 -28.96
C VAL A 65 -35.26 -27.53 -30.37
N GLN A 66 -34.59 -26.50 -30.91
CA GLN A 66 -33.76 -26.64 -32.11
C GLN A 66 -32.41 -27.25 -31.70
N PRO A 67 -32.03 -28.43 -32.22
CA PRO A 67 -30.68 -28.93 -32.09
C PRO A 67 -29.74 -28.07 -32.96
N LEU A 68 -28.69 -27.51 -32.36
CA LEU A 68 -27.61 -26.89 -33.11
C LEU A 68 -26.86 -27.97 -33.95
N PRO A 69 -26.53 -27.67 -35.21
CA PRO A 69 -25.79 -28.59 -36.08
C PRO A 69 -24.32 -28.72 -35.66
N PRO A 70 -23.69 -29.90 -35.79
CA PRO A 70 -22.25 -30.04 -35.68
C PRO A 70 -21.53 -29.75 -37.00
N ALA A 71 -20.31 -29.24 -36.85
CA ALA A 71 -19.18 -29.27 -37.78
C ALA A 71 -19.22 -28.40 -39.04
N GLY A 72 -18.15 -27.62 -39.21
CA GLY A 72 -17.78 -27.00 -40.47
C GLY A 72 -16.50 -26.19 -40.32
N GLY A 73 -15.36 -26.81 -40.63
CA GLY A 73 -14.04 -26.22 -40.48
C GLY A 73 -13.80 -25.00 -41.37
N ALA A 74 -12.90 -24.14 -40.91
CA ALA A 74 -12.11 -23.26 -41.75
C ALA A 74 -10.66 -23.36 -41.30
N ALA A 75 -9.85 -24.01 -42.13
CA ALA A 75 -8.41 -23.98 -42.08
C ALA A 75 -7.92 -22.72 -42.80
N THR A 76 -7.21 -21.84 -42.10
CA THR A 76 -6.26 -20.80 -42.61
C THR A 76 -5.75 -20.08 -41.36
N GLN A 77 -4.48 -19.78 -41.11
CA GLN A 77 -3.25 -19.76 -41.89
C GLN A 77 -2.12 -19.63 -40.85
N PRO A 78 -0.98 -20.34 -40.96
CA PRO A 78 0.14 -20.16 -40.04
C PRO A 78 0.71 -18.74 -40.19
N ALA A 79 0.82 -18.02 -39.07
CA ALA A 79 1.54 -16.75 -39.01
C ALA A 79 3.05 -17.00 -39.25
N PRO A 80 3.75 -16.13 -40.01
CA PRO A 80 5.14 -16.32 -40.36
C PRO A 80 6.06 -16.24 -39.13
N ALA A 81 7.03 -17.15 -39.09
CA ALA A 81 8.12 -17.20 -38.13
C ALA A 81 9.00 -15.93 -38.24
N PRO A 82 9.50 -15.38 -37.12
CA PRO A 82 10.50 -14.33 -37.17
C PRO A 82 11.83 -14.89 -37.69
N GLU A 83 12.38 -14.21 -38.69
CA GLU A 83 13.69 -14.49 -39.30
C GLU A 83 14.83 -14.21 -38.30
N PRO A 84 15.86 -15.08 -38.22
CA PRO A 84 17.07 -14.80 -37.43
C PRO A 84 18.04 -13.92 -38.23
N THR A 85 18.02 -12.61 -37.97
CA THR A 85 19.05 -11.70 -38.51
C THR A 85 20.29 -11.64 -37.62
N THR A 86 21.33 -12.31 -38.12
CA THR A 86 22.70 -11.80 -38.27
C THR A 86 23.44 -11.25 -37.04
N SER A 87 24.28 -12.14 -36.53
CA SER A 87 25.63 -11.86 -36.01
C SER A 87 26.41 -10.85 -36.87
N PRO A 88 27.09 -9.90 -36.21
CA PRO A 88 28.46 -9.55 -36.58
C PRO A 88 29.47 -9.99 -35.51
N SER A 89 30.67 -10.30 -36.02
CA SER A 89 31.84 -10.89 -35.37
C SER A 89 32.49 -10.03 -34.27
N PRO A 90 33.28 -10.67 -33.40
CA PRO A 90 34.04 -10.02 -32.33
C PRO A 90 35.21 -9.22 -32.91
N ASP A 91 35.30 -7.94 -32.54
CA ASP A 91 36.51 -7.18 -32.78
C ASP A 91 37.52 -7.47 -31.67
N SER A 92 38.65 -8.02 -32.10
CA SER A 92 39.83 -8.26 -31.28
C SER A 92 40.53 -6.94 -31.05
N SER A 93 40.77 -6.57 -29.78
CA SER A 93 41.82 -5.61 -29.46
C SER A 93 42.36 -5.81 -28.04
N VAL A 94 43.58 -6.35 -28.03
CA VAL A 94 44.69 -6.08 -27.09
C VAL A 94 44.60 -6.73 -25.69
N PRO A 95 45.40 -7.78 -25.44
CA PRO A 95 45.83 -8.13 -24.09
C PRO A 95 46.72 -7.01 -23.55
N ALA A 96 46.25 -6.29 -22.54
CA ALA A 96 47.11 -5.43 -21.74
C ALA A 96 48.15 -6.29 -21.02
N GLU A 97 49.39 -5.81 -21.02
CA GLU A 97 50.51 -6.42 -20.32
C GLU A 97 50.17 -6.64 -18.83
N PRO A 98 50.57 -7.77 -18.23
CA PRO A 98 50.41 -7.99 -16.81
C PRO A 98 51.31 -7.02 -16.05
N SER A 99 50.71 -5.97 -15.50
CA SER A 99 51.35 -5.14 -14.49
C SER A 99 51.81 -6.02 -13.32
N THR A 100 53.04 -5.76 -12.91
CA THR A 100 53.79 -6.33 -11.79
C THR A 100 52.90 -6.61 -10.56
N PRO A 101 52.99 -7.80 -9.95
CA PRO A 101 52.35 -8.06 -8.66
C PRO A 101 52.84 -7.02 -7.65
N ALA A 102 51.92 -6.18 -7.16
CA ALA A 102 52.18 -5.36 -5.99
C ALA A 102 52.51 -6.28 -4.81
N GLU A 103 53.54 -5.92 -4.06
CA GLU A 103 53.96 -6.63 -2.86
C GLU A 103 52.76 -6.80 -1.92
N PRO A 104 52.63 -7.98 -1.27
CA PRO A 104 51.56 -8.21 -0.31
C PRO A 104 51.71 -7.22 0.85
N SER A 105 50.86 -6.20 0.85
CA SER A 105 50.68 -5.34 2.01
C SER A 105 50.32 -6.21 3.21
N THR A 106 51.09 -6.03 4.27
CA THR A 106 50.93 -6.63 5.59
C THR A 106 49.45 -6.70 5.98
N PRO A 107 48.93 -7.88 6.37
CA PRO A 107 47.57 -7.98 6.89
C PRO A 107 47.38 -6.97 8.01
N ALA A 108 46.45 -6.04 7.81
CA ALA A 108 46.03 -5.15 8.88
C ALA A 108 45.52 -6.02 10.02
N GLU A 109 46.11 -5.83 11.19
CA GLU A 109 45.69 -6.45 12.43
C GLU A 109 44.17 -6.28 12.56
N PRO A 110 43.39 -7.36 12.72
CA PRO A 110 41.95 -7.27 12.82
C PRO A 110 41.62 -6.41 14.04
N SER A 111 41.23 -5.16 13.79
CA SER A 111 40.64 -4.29 14.81
C SER A 111 39.55 -5.08 15.51
N ALA A 112 39.71 -5.22 16.82
CA ALA A 112 38.75 -5.91 17.67
C ALA A 112 37.33 -5.45 17.32
N PRO A 113 36.35 -6.37 17.20
CA PRO A 113 34.96 -6.01 16.99
C PRO A 113 34.58 -4.93 18.00
N ALA A 114 34.18 -3.75 17.52
CA ALA A 114 33.65 -2.73 18.39
C ALA A 114 32.49 -3.36 19.15
N GLU A 115 32.60 -3.42 20.49
CA GLU A 115 31.50 -3.88 21.33
C GLU A 115 30.24 -3.12 20.90
N PRO A 116 29.13 -3.82 20.58
CA PRO A 116 27.90 -3.15 20.22
C PRO A 116 27.52 -2.27 21.40
N LYS A 117 27.56 -0.95 21.19
CA LYS A 117 27.08 0.01 22.18
C LYS A 117 25.63 -0.38 22.49
N PRO A 118 25.27 -0.62 23.76
CA PRO A 118 23.90 -0.89 24.11
C PRO A 118 23.04 0.30 23.67
N SER A 119 22.11 0.05 22.75
CA SER A 119 21.11 1.03 22.36
C SER A 119 20.34 1.44 23.62
N THR A 120 20.31 2.74 23.90
CA THR A 120 19.47 3.30 24.96
C THR A 120 18.03 2.85 24.69
N PRO A 121 17.37 2.17 25.64
CA PRO A 121 15.97 1.80 25.51
C PRO A 121 15.14 3.04 25.17
N ALA A 122 14.26 2.94 24.18
CA ALA A 122 13.29 3.99 23.89
C ALA A 122 12.56 4.36 25.18
N ASP A 123 12.42 5.66 25.46
CA ASP A 123 11.74 6.15 26.64
C ASP A 123 10.27 5.67 26.57
N PRO A 124 9.79 4.82 27.50
CA PRO A 124 8.42 4.32 27.49
C PRO A 124 7.37 5.43 27.69
N SER A 125 7.81 6.68 27.86
CA SER A 125 6.96 7.84 28.10
C SER A 125 6.51 8.56 26.83
N ASP A 126 6.93 8.15 25.62
CA ASP A 126 6.41 8.75 24.40
C ASP A 126 4.99 8.23 24.11
N PRO A 127 3.93 9.05 24.33
CA PRO A 127 2.55 8.60 24.11
C PRO A 127 2.24 8.37 22.62
N TYR A 128 3.16 8.75 21.72
CA TYR A 128 3.04 8.60 20.27
C TYR A 128 3.74 7.33 19.74
N ALA A 129 4.40 6.55 20.59
CA ALA A 129 5.00 5.29 20.19
C ALA A 129 3.93 4.21 19.92
N PRO A 130 4.06 3.43 18.84
CA PRO A 130 3.18 2.29 18.61
C PRO A 130 3.29 1.28 19.76
N PRO A 131 2.19 0.58 20.11
CA PRO A 131 2.24 -0.46 21.12
C PRO A 131 3.20 -1.58 20.67
N ALA A 132 4.23 -1.84 21.48
CA ALA A 132 5.30 -2.80 21.19
C ALA A 132 4.79 -4.22 20.84
N ALA A 133 3.62 -4.60 21.35
CA ALA A 133 3.00 -5.88 21.05
C ALA A 133 2.61 -6.04 19.57
N LEU A 134 2.33 -4.95 18.85
CA LEU A 134 1.94 -4.98 17.43
C LEU A 134 3.13 -4.90 16.47
N THR A 135 4.27 -4.42 16.96
CA THR A 135 5.41 -4.04 16.12
C THR A 135 6.65 -4.87 16.39
N ASN A 136 6.54 -5.98 17.12
CA ASN A 136 7.65 -6.88 17.42
C ASN A 136 7.91 -7.96 16.34
N GLY A 137 7.11 -7.97 15.27
CA GLY A 137 7.20 -8.97 14.20
C GLY A 137 6.60 -10.34 14.52
N GLU A 138 5.95 -10.52 15.66
CA GLU A 138 5.39 -11.82 16.08
C GLU A 138 3.89 -11.95 15.85
N ARG A 139 3.21 -10.83 15.53
CA ARG A 139 1.75 -10.78 15.43
C ARG A 139 1.28 -10.49 14.02
N LYS A 140 0.19 -11.15 13.64
CA LYS A 140 -0.58 -10.80 12.46
C LYS A 140 -1.45 -9.58 12.74
N VAL A 141 -1.37 -8.61 11.85
CA VAL A 141 -2.15 -7.39 11.91
C VAL A 141 -2.88 -7.14 10.59
N THR A 142 -3.96 -6.37 10.65
CA THR A 142 -4.68 -5.90 9.47
C THR A 142 -4.72 -4.37 9.49
N PHE A 143 -4.44 -3.73 8.36
CA PHE A 143 -4.58 -2.29 8.20
C PHE A 143 -5.98 -1.98 7.68
N THR A 144 -6.80 -1.29 8.47
CA THR A 144 -8.18 -0.93 8.12
C THR A 144 -8.28 0.57 7.86
N ALA A 145 -8.91 0.97 6.77
CA ALA A 145 -9.13 2.38 6.46
C ALA A 145 -9.92 3.08 7.58
N ALA A 146 -9.44 4.23 8.05
CA ALA A 146 -10.04 5.03 9.12
C ALA A 146 -11.29 5.81 8.67
N ASP A 147 -11.62 5.77 7.37
CA ASP A 147 -12.80 6.42 6.79
C ASP A 147 -14.14 5.75 7.18
N GLY A 148 -14.09 4.60 7.87
CA GLY A 148 -15.24 3.82 8.27
C GLY A 148 -15.85 2.96 7.17
N SER A 149 -15.18 2.85 6.01
CA SER A 149 -15.61 2.01 4.89
C SER A 149 -15.49 0.52 5.18
N GLY A 150 -14.68 0.14 6.18
CA GLY A 150 -14.33 -1.26 6.45
C GLY A 150 -13.39 -1.86 5.42
N ARG A 151 -12.83 -1.05 4.50
CA ARG A 151 -11.79 -1.47 3.57
C ARG A 151 -10.51 -1.78 4.34
N ILE A 152 -9.80 -2.80 3.90
CA ILE A 152 -8.52 -3.23 4.49
C ILE A 152 -7.46 -3.36 3.41
N LEU A 153 -6.20 -3.13 3.77
CA LEU A 153 -5.04 -3.37 2.92
C LEU A 153 -4.84 -4.88 2.73
N ALA A 154 -4.69 -5.33 1.49
CA ALA A 154 -4.42 -6.73 1.15
C ALA A 154 -3.39 -6.86 0.02
N ALA A 155 -2.65 -7.97 0.03
CA ALA A 155 -1.82 -8.41 -1.08
C ALA A 155 -2.70 -8.81 -2.27
N GLY A 156 -2.41 -8.26 -3.45
CA GLY A 156 -3.06 -8.58 -4.71
C GLY A 156 -2.36 -9.68 -5.49
N GLU A 157 -2.71 -9.83 -6.76
CA GLU A 157 -2.00 -10.70 -7.69
C GLU A 157 -0.66 -10.06 -8.10
N GLY A 158 0.41 -10.85 -8.15
CA GLY A 158 1.74 -10.36 -8.51
C GLY A 158 2.36 -9.50 -7.42
N ASP A 159 2.76 -8.27 -7.78
CA ASP A 159 3.30 -7.26 -6.87
C ASP A 159 2.25 -6.21 -6.47
N ALA A 160 0.99 -6.37 -6.87
CA ALA A 160 -0.05 -5.41 -6.58
C ALA A 160 -0.44 -5.41 -5.10
N VAL A 161 -0.82 -4.23 -4.61
CA VAL A 161 -1.45 -4.03 -3.31
C VAL A 161 -2.85 -3.50 -3.55
N VAL A 162 -3.84 -4.12 -2.92
CA VAL A 162 -5.26 -3.85 -3.19
C VAL A 162 -6.02 -3.58 -1.89
N THR A 163 -7.23 -3.05 -2.01
CA THR A 163 -8.18 -3.01 -0.89
C THR A 163 -9.11 -4.21 -0.93
N ALA A 164 -9.30 -4.86 0.21
CA ALA A 164 -10.29 -5.91 0.43
C ALA A 164 -11.33 -5.49 1.48
N THR A 165 -12.31 -6.36 1.73
CA THR A 165 -13.31 -6.18 2.80
C THR A 165 -13.40 -7.36 3.75
N ASP A 166 -12.74 -8.48 3.43
CA ASP A 166 -12.70 -9.67 4.28
C ASP A 166 -11.41 -9.70 5.12
N PRO A 167 -11.46 -9.37 6.42
CA PRO A 167 -10.28 -9.40 7.28
C PRO A 167 -9.80 -10.82 7.60
N ALA A 168 -10.55 -11.86 7.25
CA ALA A 168 -10.14 -13.25 7.41
C ALA A 168 -9.27 -13.76 6.26
N ALA A 169 -9.25 -13.07 5.11
CA ALA A 169 -8.39 -13.43 4.00
C ALA A 169 -6.92 -13.34 4.40
N GLU A 170 -6.12 -14.38 4.12
CA GLU A 170 -4.69 -14.40 4.46
C GLU A 170 -3.91 -13.27 3.77
N SER A 171 -4.33 -12.87 2.57
CA SER A 171 -3.75 -11.73 1.86
C SER A 171 -3.92 -10.40 2.60
N SER A 172 -4.85 -10.30 3.55
CA SER A 172 -5.07 -9.12 4.39
C SER A 172 -4.25 -9.12 5.69
N HIS A 173 -3.42 -10.15 5.90
CA HIS A 173 -2.61 -10.28 7.10
C HIS A 173 -1.18 -9.84 6.83
N TRP A 174 -0.70 -8.99 7.73
CA TRP A 174 0.61 -8.37 7.66
C TRP A 174 1.37 -8.59 8.95
N VAL A 175 2.68 -8.38 8.88
CA VAL A 175 3.59 -8.46 10.02
C VAL A 175 4.43 -7.19 10.02
N VAL A 176 4.43 -6.47 11.15
CA VAL A 176 5.23 -5.26 11.32
C VAL A 176 6.50 -5.60 12.08
N VAL A 177 7.64 -5.43 11.43
CA VAL A 177 8.96 -5.83 11.97
C VAL A 177 9.82 -4.58 12.16
N PRO A 178 10.37 -4.33 13.36
CA PRO A 178 11.22 -3.17 13.58
C PRO A 178 12.59 -3.40 12.93
N LEU A 179 13.18 -2.37 12.33
CA LEU A 179 14.52 -2.47 11.74
C LEU A 179 15.60 -2.72 12.80
N ALA A 180 15.41 -2.16 13.99
CA ALA A 180 16.26 -2.40 15.14
C ALA A 180 15.42 -2.39 16.44
N PRO A 181 15.87 -3.05 17.52
CA PRO A 181 15.19 -2.97 18.80
C PRO A 181 14.98 -1.51 19.24
N GLY A 182 13.71 -1.12 19.43
CA GLY A 182 13.33 0.24 19.82
C GLY A 182 13.33 1.28 18.71
N SER A 183 13.48 0.89 17.43
CA SER A 183 13.38 1.84 16.31
C SER A 183 11.94 2.28 16.06
N ASP A 184 11.78 3.50 15.56
CA ASP A 184 10.52 4.02 15.00
C ASP A 184 10.34 3.64 13.52
N GLN A 185 11.30 2.91 12.96
CA GLN A 185 11.33 2.43 11.58
C GLN A 185 10.99 0.93 11.51
N TYR A 186 10.14 0.59 10.55
CA TYR A 186 9.54 -0.73 10.42
C TYR A 186 9.50 -1.19 8.97
N LEU A 187 9.63 -2.50 8.76
CA LEU A 187 9.19 -3.18 7.55
C LEU A 187 7.76 -3.68 7.76
N VAL A 188 6.93 -3.57 6.73
CA VAL A 188 5.60 -4.17 6.69
C VAL A 188 5.65 -5.36 5.73
N LYS A 189 5.52 -6.57 6.26
CA LYS A 189 5.66 -7.82 5.51
C LYS A 189 4.32 -8.50 5.30
N THR A 190 4.14 -9.18 4.18
CA THR A 190 3.05 -10.14 4.04
C THR A 190 3.27 -11.32 4.99
N VAL A 191 2.18 -11.92 5.48
CA VAL A 191 2.26 -13.28 6.02
C VAL A 191 2.59 -14.22 4.85
N ARG A 192 3.36 -15.29 5.09
CA ARG A 192 3.68 -16.28 4.05
C ARG A 192 2.39 -16.85 3.44
N LEU A 193 2.09 -16.45 2.21
CA LEU A 193 0.99 -17.00 1.42
C LEU A 193 1.49 -18.31 0.78
N ASP A 194 0.81 -19.42 1.05
CA ASP A 194 1.02 -20.72 0.39
C ASP A 194 2.50 -21.20 0.31
N GLY A 195 3.30 -20.92 1.34
CA GLY A 195 4.72 -21.32 1.39
C GLY A 195 5.67 -20.47 0.55
N GLY A 196 5.21 -19.35 -0.01
CA GLY A 196 6.06 -18.32 -0.60
C GLY A 196 6.94 -17.61 0.41
N GLU A 197 7.97 -16.92 -0.08
CA GLU A 197 8.76 -16.00 0.74
C GLU A 197 7.93 -14.75 1.07
N PRO A 198 8.01 -14.22 2.31
CA PRO A 198 7.33 -12.99 2.66
C PRO A 198 7.85 -11.84 1.80
N GLN A 199 6.93 -11.03 1.28
CA GLN A 199 7.23 -9.82 0.54
C GLN A 199 7.05 -8.61 1.44
N CYS A 200 7.81 -7.56 1.19
CA CYS A 200 7.70 -6.30 1.90
C CYS A 200 6.88 -5.31 1.08
N LEU A 201 6.04 -4.56 1.78
CA LEU A 201 5.37 -3.39 1.24
C LEU A 201 6.43 -2.35 0.86
N ALA A 202 6.26 -1.71 -0.29
CA ALA A 202 7.10 -0.63 -0.77
C ALA A 202 6.23 0.51 -1.28
N SER A 203 6.63 1.76 -0.99
CA SER A 203 5.94 2.95 -1.48
C SER A 203 6.71 3.58 -2.64
N ILE A 204 6.07 3.65 -3.79
CA ILE A 204 6.60 4.32 -4.97
C ILE A 204 6.16 5.78 -4.91
N VAL A 205 6.99 6.65 -4.34
CA VAL A 205 6.65 8.06 -4.06
C VAL A 205 6.24 8.83 -5.33
N GLU A 206 6.87 8.55 -6.46
CA GLU A 206 6.60 9.27 -7.73
C GLU A 206 5.22 8.96 -8.30
N GLU A 207 4.81 7.70 -8.20
CA GLU A 207 3.54 7.19 -8.71
C GLU A 207 2.48 7.16 -7.63
N SER A 208 2.88 7.43 -6.39
CA SER A 208 1.99 7.45 -5.27
C SER A 208 1.35 6.05 -5.08
N ASP A 209 2.11 4.99 -5.37
CA ASP A 209 1.60 3.62 -5.38
C ASP A 209 2.20 2.76 -4.27
N LEU A 210 1.51 1.68 -3.92
CA LEU A 210 2.01 0.63 -3.04
C LEU A 210 2.20 -0.66 -3.82
N VAL A 211 3.38 -1.25 -3.69
CA VAL A 211 3.71 -2.52 -4.32
C VAL A 211 4.34 -3.49 -3.33
N LEU A 212 4.37 -4.77 -3.69
CA LEU A 212 5.08 -5.82 -2.97
C LEU A 212 6.43 -6.09 -3.63
N ARG A 213 7.49 -6.12 -2.83
CA ARG A 213 8.85 -6.40 -3.29
C ARG A 213 9.51 -7.45 -2.41
N ALA A 214 10.62 -8.01 -2.89
CA ALA A 214 11.50 -8.76 -2.01
C ALA A 214 11.97 -7.85 -0.87
N CYS A 215 11.98 -8.38 0.35
CA CYS A 215 12.32 -7.60 1.53
C CYS A 215 13.78 -7.14 1.52
N ASP A 216 14.00 -5.84 1.57
CA ASP A 216 15.30 -5.19 1.70
C ASP A 216 15.21 -4.07 2.74
N ALA A 217 15.85 -4.29 3.89
CA ALA A 217 15.87 -3.34 5.00
C ALA A 217 16.67 -2.05 4.69
N SER A 218 17.48 -2.07 3.62
CA SER A 218 18.25 -0.90 3.15
C SER A 218 17.52 -0.09 2.10
N ALA A 219 16.41 -0.61 1.54
CA ALA A 219 15.57 0.09 0.58
C ALA A 219 14.66 1.09 1.31
N GLU A 220 14.94 2.39 1.15
CA GLU A 220 14.20 3.46 1.85
C GLU A 220 12.70 3.43 1.56
N GLU A 221 12.31 3.00 0.35
CA GLU A 221 10.91 2.83 -0.06
C GLU A 221 10.17 1.72 0.70
N GLN A 222 10.88 0.79 1.36
CA GLN A 222 10.31 -0.28 2.17
C GLN A 222 10.26 0.05 3.67
N VAL A 223 10.81 1.21 4.07
CA VAL A 223 10.91 1.63 5.46
C VAL A 223 9.75 2.55 5.82
N PHE A 224 8.93 2.12 6.77
CA PHE A 224 7.79 2.88 7.26
C PHE A 224 8.04 3.38 8.68
N ARG A 225 7.50 4.55 9.00
CA ARG A 225 7.37 5.03 10.38
C ARG A 225 5.94 4.90 10.84
N MET A 226 5.75 4.59 12.11
CA MET A 226 4.41 4.42 12.68
C MET A 226 4.28 5.29 13.93
N GLN A 227 3.17 6.03 14.03
CA GLN A 227 2.87 6.86 15.19
C GLN A 227 1.43 6.62 15.64
N THR A 228 1.19 6.58 16.95
CA THR A 228 -0.19 6.56 17.47
C THR A 228 -0.85 7.92 17.26
N SER A 229 -2.08 7.92 16.76
CA SER A 229 -2.90 9.13 16.65
C SER A 229 -3.49 9.50 18.01
N SER A 230 -3.90 10.76 18.17
CA SER A 230 -4.59 11.22 19.39
C SER A 230 -5.92 10.50 19.65
N GLU A 231 -6.48 9.85 18.63
CA GLU A 231 -7.72 9.07 18.73
C GLU A 231 -7.45 7.59 19.04
N GLY A 232 -6.19 7.20 19.25
CA GLY A 232 -5.77 5.82 19.52
C GLY A 232 -5.60 4.95 18.28
N GLY A 233 -5.67 5.54 17.08
CA GLY A 233 -5.30 4.89 15.82
C GLY A 233 -3.79 4.82 15.63
N LEU A 234 -3.32 4.19 14.54
CA LEU A 234 -1.91 4.15 14.19
C LEU A 234 -1.70 4.69 12.78
N ILE A 235 -1.04 5.83 12.66
CA ILE A 235 -0.72 6.44 11.37
C ILE A 235 0.59 5.83 10.86
N VAL A 236 0.56 5.36 9.61
CA VAL A 236 1.72 4.82 8.90
C VAL A 236 2.22 5.85 7.89
N TYR A 237 3.51 6.17 7.97
CA TYR A 237 4.21 7.10 7.09
C TYR A 237 5.22 6.33 6.25
N ALA A 238 5.18 6.53 4.94
CA ALA A 238 6.30 6.16 4.07
C ALA A 238 7.33 7.30 4.05
N TRP A 239 8.58 6.99 3.72
CA TRP A 239 9.58 8.04 3.50
C TRP A 239 9.10 9.02 2.42
N GLY A 240 8.77 10.25 2.84
CA GLY A 240 8.29 11.32 1.96
C GLY A 240 6.78 11.58 1.98
N GLY A 241 5.96 10.81 2.70
CA GLY A 241 4.51 11.06 2.73
C GLY A 241 3.67 10.11 3.58
N VAL A 242 2.37 10.41 3.66
CA VAL A 242 1.36 9.46 4.14
C VAL A 242 1.11 8.46 3.02
N VAL A 243 0.86 7.20 3.35
CA VAL A 243 0.50 6.19 2.36
C VAL A 243 -1.01 6.25 2.10
N PHE A 244 -1.44 6.24 0.85
CA PHE A 244 -2.86 6.31 0.47
C PHE A 244 -3.22 5.05 -0.33
N LEU A 245 -4.44 4.54 -0.14
CA LEU A 245 -5.04 3.56 -1.05
C LEU A 245 -6.40 4.10 -1.49
N ASP A 246 -6.70 3.97 -2.77
CA ASP A 246 -8.06 4.06 -3.26
C ASP A 246 -8.66 2.67 -3.38
N GLY A 247 -9.99 2.60 -3.31
CA GLY A 247 -10.71 1.34 -3.23
C GLY A 247 -11.84 1.19 -4.23
N ASP A 248 -11.80 1.97 -5.31
CA ASP A 248 -12.65 1.72 -6.47
C ASP A 248 -11.84 1.44 -7.76
N ASP A 249 -10.56 1.84 -7.82
CA ASP A 249 -9.59 1.48 -8.87
C ASP A 249 -8.24 1.09 -8.24
N PRO A 250 -7.66 -0.09 -8.55
CA PRO A 250 -6.30 -0.42 -8.12
C PRO A 250 -5.31 0.51 -8.84
N GLY A 251 -4.76 1.51 -8.13
CA GLY A 251 -3.61 2.29 -8.61
C GLY A 251 -3.81 3.81 -8.80
N THR A 252 -4.82 4.44 -8.22
CA THR A 252 -4.93 5.92 -8.22
C THR A 252 -5.04 6.47 -6.81
N ILE A 253 -4.18 7.40 -6.38
CA ILE A 253 -4.34 8.11 -5.09
C ILE A 253 -5.48 9.13 -5.16
N PRO A 254 -6.40 9.17 -4.19
CA PRO A 254 -7.24 10.35 -3.97
C PRO A 254 -6.38 11.46 -3.35
N ASP A 255 -6.59 12.72 -3.76
CA ASP A 255 -5.94 13.91 -3.18
C ASP A 255 -6.10 14.08 -1.65
N ASP A 256 -6.85 13.20 -0.98
CA ASP A 256 -7.15 13.21 0.45
C ASP A 256 -6.51 12.02 1.19
N SER A 257 -5.76 12.31 2.25
CA SER A 257 -5.06 11.34 3.13
C SER A 257 -5.97 10.22 3.62
N THR A 258 -5.72 8.98 3.18
CA THR A 258 -6.36 7.79 3.76
C THR A 258 -5.52 7.32 4.95
N GLU A 259 -5.99 7.62 6.15
CA GLU A 259 -5.41 7.09 7.39
C GLU A 259 -5.83 5.62 7.54
N PHE A 260 -4.90 4.77 7.97
CA PHE A 260 -5.18 3.39 8.33
C PHE A 260 -5.16 3.25 9.84
N THR A 261 -5.89 2.28 10.35
CA THR A 261 -5.84 1.84 11.74
C THR A 261 -5.33 0.41 11.77
N LEU A 262 -4.36 0.14 12.65
CA LEU A 262 -3.80 -1.19 12.81
C LEU A 262 -4.66 -1.99 13.79
N THR A 263 -5.18 -3.12 13.35
CA THR A 263 -5.96 -4.02 14.22
C THR A 263 -5.17 -5.31 14.46
N ASP A 264 -4.93 -5.62 15.74
CA ASP A 264 -4.36 -6.89 16.19
C ASP A 264 -5.35 -8.02 15.93
N ARG A 265 -4.92 -9.09 15.26
CA ARG A 265 -5.76 -10.29 15.11
C ARG A 265 -5.62 -11.26 16.28
N GLY A 266 -4.69 -11.01 17.21
CA GLY A 266 -4.44 -11.87 18.37
C GLY A 266 -3.76 -13.19 18.02
N GLU A 267 -3.39 -13.39 16.76
CA GLU A 267 -2.70 -14.57 16.27
C GLU A 267 -1.19 -14.33 16.27
N TYR A 268 -0.50 -15.15 17.05
CA TYR A 268 0.95 -15.23 16.98
C TYR A 268 1.35 -16.03 15.75
N LEU A 269 2.40 -15.57 15.07
CA LEU A 269 3.08 -16.39 14.09
C LEU A 269 3.70 -17.57 14.84
N SER A 270 3.31 -18.80 14.46
CA SER A 270 4.03 -19.97 14.93
C SER A 270 5.50 -19.81 14.54
N PRO A 271 6.46 -20.07 15.45
CA PRO A 271 7.87 -20.04 15.09
C PRO A 271 8.07 -20.97 13.89
N VAL A 272 8.66 -20.42 12.83
CA VAL A 272 9.05 -21.21 11.67
C VAL A 272 10.20 -22.09 12.12
N ASP A 273 9.95 -23.38 12.30
CA ASP A 273 10.99 -24.41 12.50
C ASP A 273 11.94 -24.48 11.29
#